data_AF-A0A975DK58-F1
#
_entry.id   AF-A0A975DK58-F1
#
_cell.length_a   1.000
_cell.length_b   1.000
_cell.length_c   1.000
_cell.angle_alpha   90.00
_cell.angle_beta   90.00
_cell.angle_gamma   90.00
#
_symmetry.space_group_name_H-M   'P 1'
#
loop_
_entity.id
_entity.type
_entity.pdbx_description
1 polymer ?
#
loop_
_entity_poly.entity_id
_entity_poly.type
_entity_poly.pdbx_seq_one_letter_code
_entity_poly.pdbx_strand_id
1 'polypeptide(L)'
;MTYSQLALVTGACLLSSTLYAGESIRPIEPIMVTIPAGSFEMGTLKRQSAQPVHPVSLNSFSLGKYEVTVKEFARFVEATNYPMPTQCRHELDGWFKPATKGNWQQNALTTSEFQPVVCIGWRAAKAYVDWLAKETGKPYRLPTEAEWEYAARAGTSTDYFFGDDESRTTVCEYANTADLYGESRLQRDVNTSYKNWDTGMANCSDGSAYASIVGMYKPNPFGVHDIVSNVLEFMADCYAENYDNASPTGAAYQQANCEERSTRGGSWHWNNWPHSFRTSIPDDFAGGVDGFRVAMDGQSGTKNKETQLFEASLHEAQIREKLNRVDRFNFAEPVVNLTLTESNGLVSLAWDKHPDPLVTEYRVYRNKVREGMFRLIAANINEPMFKEPTPAHQVEYTVVAIKGQTQSPYSEAVLSPLGFTQVPGKIEAEHVKSLTGASIAMSTDGRGDFNLSGRNGIEASAEFSYQLNVSKAGYYQLSYRVAAPKDVEGFSVYLDDKPIAKATIKNTGGYHQWQTQTGEKVYLPEGKLMLTLKSKSTNWKLNWFQLM
;
A
#
# COMPACT_ATOMS: atom_id res chain seq x y z
N MET A 1 -44.70 83.24 30.87
CA MET A 1 -43.91 82.04 31.21
C MET A 1 -43.38 81.48 29.90
N THR A 2 -42.10 81.68 29.71
CA THR A 2 -41.22 81.21 28.63
C THR A 2 -40.94 79.71 28.78
N TYR A 3 -40.58 79.04 27.66
CA TYR A 3 -39.58 77.97 27.46
C TYR A 3 -39.97 77.20 26.18
N SER A 4 -39.42 77.56 25.02
CA SER A 4 -38.10 77.22 24.45
C SER A 4 -38.11 75.89 23.68
N GLN A 5 -38.03 76.00 22.34
CA GLN A 5 -37.57 74.93 21.46
C GLN A 5 -36.10 74.64 21.78
N LEU A 6 -35.70 73.37 21.89
CA LEU A 6 -34.30 72.96 21.84
C LEU A 6 -34.15 71.85 20.79
N ALA A 7 -33.35 72.15 19.77
CA ALA A 7 -32.92 71.23 18.73
C ALA A 7 -31.98 70.17 19.34
N LEU A 8 -32.22 68.90 19.03
CA LEU A 8 -31.29 67.82 19.32
C LEU A 8 -30.20 67.80 18.24
N VAL A 9 -29.01 68.27 18.63
CA VAL A 9 -27.75 68.02 17.92
C VAL A 9 -27.31 66.61 18.27
N THR A 10 -27.45 65.65 17.35
CA THR A 10 -26.79 64.35 17.47
C THR A 10 -25.40 64.46 16.85
N GLY A 11 -24.39 64.55 17.72
CA GLY A 11 -22.98 64.57 17.34
C GLY A 11 -22.58 63.27 16.63
N ALA A 12 -21.91 63.42 15.49
CA ALA A 12 -21.21 62.33 14.83
C ALA A 12 -20.00 61.93 15.68
N CYS A 13 -20.10 60.79 16.35
CA CYS A 13 -18.97 60.15 17.02
C CYS A 13 -18.09 59.53 15.92
N LEU A 14 -17.00 60.21 15.55
CA LEU A 14 -15.95 59.64 14.70
C LEU A 14 -15.26 58.54 15.51
N LEU A 15 -15.73 57.29 15.35
CA LEU A 15 -14.97 56.11 15.72
C LEU A 15 -13.70 56.09 14.87
N SER A 16 -12.57 56.43 15.49
CA SER A 16 -11.27 56.15 14.92
C SER A 16 -11.13 54.64 14.80
N SER A 17 -11.28 54.13 13.58
CA SER A 17 -10.85 52.79 13.22
C SER A 17 -9.33 52.79 13.27
N THR A 18 -8.77 52.39 14.41
CA THR A 18 -7.40 51.86 14.44
C THR A 18 -7.38 50.65 13.51
N LEU A 19 -6.86 50.86 12.29
CA LEU A 19 -6.41 49.79 11.41
C LEU A 19 -5.41 48.94 12.21
N TYR A 20 -5.86 47.80 12.73
CA TYR A 20 -4.95 46.71 13.03
C TYR A 20 -4.30 46.33 11.71
N ALA A 21 -3.07 46.78 11.49
CA ALA A 21 -2.21 46.17 10.49
C ALA A 21 -2.19 44.67 10.81
N GLY A 22 -2.76 43.85 9.91
CA GLY A 22 -2.84 42.41 10.11
C GLY A 22 -1.44 41.87 10.36
N GLU A 23 -1.25 41.16 11.49
CA GLU A 23 -0.01 40.44 11.74
C GLU A 23 0.27 39.54 10.53
N SER A 24 1.43 39.71 9.90
CA SER A 24 1.84 38.82 8.81
C SER A 24 1.99 37.41 9.37
N ILE A 25 1.33 36.44 8.73
CA ILE A 25 1.42 35.03 9.10
C ILE A 25 2.86 34.57 8.87
N ARG A 26 3.61 34.36 9.95
CA ARG A 26 5.03 33.95 9.86
C ARG A 26 5.13 32.46 9.55
N PRO A 27 6.08 32.05 8.69
CA PRO A 27 6.30 30.64 8.40
C PRO A 27 6.86 29.91 9.62
N ILE A 28 6.37 28.69 9.84
CA ILE A 28 7.10 27.68 10.62
C ILE A 28 8.11 27.09 9.63
N GLU A 29 9.39 27.43 9.80
CA GLU A 29 10.44 26.85 8.98
C GLU A 29 10.69 25.40 9.39
N PRO A 30 10.80 24.45 8.44
CA PRO A 30 11.12 23.07 8.75
C PRO A 30 12.41 22.94 9.55
N ILE A 31 12.44 22.00 10.48
CA ILE A 31 13.67 21.68 11.23
C ILE A 31 14.65 21.00 10.27
N MET A 32 15.78 21.63 9.98
CA MET A 32 16.74 21.15 8.99
C MET A 32 17.92 20.42 9.63
N VAL A 33 18.51 19.47 8.90
CA VAL A 33 19.78 18.83 9.20
C VAL A 33 20.77 19.09 8.08
N THR A 34 22.00 19.48 8.42
CA THR A 34 23.06 19.69 7.43
C THR A 34 23.65 18.34 7.00
N ILE A 35 23.50 18.02 5.72
CA ILE A 35 24.05 16.83 5.07
C ILE A 35 25.46 17.16 4.56
N PRO A 36 26.50 16.37 4.92
CA PRO A 36 27.87 16.67 4.54
C PRO A 36 28.09 16.48 3.04
N ALA A 37 28.98 17.30 2.45
CA ALA A 37 29.45 17.08 1.09
C ALA A 37 30.08 15.68 0.96
N GLY A 38 29.93 15.07 -0.21
CA GLY A 38 30.47 13.74 -0.44
C GLY A 38 30.16 13.19 -1.82
N SER A 39 30.46 11.90 -2.01
CA SER A 39 30.15 11.19 -3.24
C SER A 39 29.68 9.78 -2.94
N PHE A 40 28.79 9.26 -3.77
CA PHE A 40 28.23 7.92 -3.63
C PHE A 40 27.86 7.32 -4.99
N GLU A 41 27.71 6.00 -5.01
CA GLU A 41 27.14 5.28 -6.16
C GLU A 41 25.61 5.30 -6.05
N MET A 42 24.96 6.02 -6.96
CA MET A 42 23.51 6.13 -7.03
C MET A 42 22.93 4.98 -7.86
N GLY A 43 21.83 4.39 -7.38
CA GLY A 43 21.10 3.32 -8.07
C GLY A 43 21.41 1.89 -7.60
N THR A 44 20.99 0.90 -8.39
CA THR A 44 21.20 -0.53 -8.09
C THR A 44 21.17 -1.41 -9.34
N LEU A 45 21.92 -2.52 -9.32
CA LEU A 45 21.85 -3.55 -10.36
C LEU A 45 20.58 -4.40 -10.27
N LYS A 46 19.90 -4.41 -9.11
CA LYS A 46 18.71 -5.25 -8.87
C LYS A 46 17.46 -4.75 -9.62
N ARG A 47 17.46 -3.53 -10.16
CA ARG A 47 16.29 -2.88 -10.75
C ARG A 47 16.65 -2.02 -11.95
N GLN A 48 16.05 -2.29 -13.11
CA GLN A 48 16.32 -1.57 -14.36
C GLN A 48 16.07 -0.07 -14.25
N SER A 49 15.04 0.36 -13.53
CA SER A 49 14.72 1.80 -13.39
C SER A 49 15.73 2.60 -12.58
N ALA A 50 16.60 1.91 -11.86
CA ALA A 50 17.68 2.49 -11.06
C ALA A 50 19.07 2.18 -11.66
N GLN A 51 19.13 1.86 -12.95
CA GLN A 51 20.36 1.68 -13.72
C GLN A 51 20.58 2.84 -14.70
N PRO A 52 21.83 3.11 -15.14
CA PRO A 52 23.07 2.52 -14.61
C PRO A 52 23.36 2.99 -13.18
N VAL A 53 24.08 2.15 -12.43
CA VAL A 53 24.74 2.61 -11.20
C VAL A 53 25.82 3.61 -11.62
N HIS A 54 25.84 4.79 -11.02
CA HIS A 54 26.73 5.87 -11.43
C HIS A 54 27.19 6.73 -10.24
N PRO A 55 28.41 7.31 -10.31
CA PRO A 55 28.91 8.17 -9.26
C PRO A 55 28.23 9.54 -9.29
N VAL A 56 27.83 10.03 -8.12
CA VAL A 56 27.30 11.38 -7.92
C VAL A 56 28.08 12.09 -6.83
N SER A 57 28.49 13.32 -7.08
CA SER A 57 29.16 14.20 -6.11
C SER A 57 28.27 15.37 -5.72
N LEU A 58 28.03 15.52 -4.42
CA LEU A 58 27.17 16.56 -3.85
C LEU A 58 27.98 17.51 -2.96
N ASN A 59 27.69 18.81 -3.08
CA ASN A 59 28.08 19.78 -2.07
C ASN A 59 27.29 19.57 -0.78
N SER A 60 27.73 20.18 0.33
CA SER A 60 26.92 20.18 1.54
C SER A 60 25.64 20.98 1.32
N PHE A 61 24.52 20.42 1.77
CA PHE A 61 23.20 21.04 1.72
C PHE A 61 22.46 20.72 3.02
N SER A 62 21.28 21.28 3.21
CA SER A 62 20.42 20.92 4.34
C SER A 62 19.16 20.23 3.86
N LEU A 63 18.72 19.22 4.59
CA LEU A 63 17.49 18.48 4.33
C LEU A 63 16.56 18.57 5.55
N GLY A 64 15.26 18.63 5.31
CA GLY A 64 14.25 18.55 6.36
C GLY A 64 14.47 17.29 7.19
N LYS A 65 14.63 17.47 8.50
CA LYS A 65 14.77 16.40 9.48
C LYS A 65 13.60 15.42 9.40
N TYR A 66 12.43 15.96 9.08
CA TYR A 66 11.14 15.30 8.97
C TYR A 66 10.50 15.65 7.63
N GLU A 67 9.48 14.91 7.20
CA GLU A 67 8.55 15.41 6.18
C GLU A 67 7.82 16.67 6.68
N VAL A 68 7.33 17.48 5.75
CA VAL A 68 6.54 18.68 6.07
C VAL A 68 5.24 18.24 6.74
N THR A 69 4.96 18.79 7.91
CA THR A 69 3.77 18.48 8.69
C THR A 69 2.55 19.25 8.23
N VAL A 70 1.36 18.76 8.59
CA VAL A 70 0.09 19.48 8.37
C VAL A 70 0.14 20.88 9.00
N LYS A 71 0.74 21.04 10.19
CA LYS A 71 0.88 22.31 10.89
C LYS A 71 1.77 23.32 10.17
N GLU A 72 2.89 22.86 9.62
CA GLU A 72 3.78 23.70 8.80
C GLU A 72 3.10 24.11 7.49
N PHE A 73 2.47 23.16 6.80
CA PHE A 73 1.76 23.41 5.55
C PHE A 73 0.55 24.34 5.73
N ALA A 74 -0.13 24.27 6.89
CA ALA A 74 -1.24 25.16 7.19
C ALA A 74 -0.85 26.64 7.13
N ARG A 75 0.36 27.01 7.58
CA ARG A 75 0.84 28.39 7.49
C ARG A 75 0.90 28.90 6.05
N PHE A 76 1.33 28.05 5.12
CA PHE A 76 1.36 28.38 3.70
C PHE A 76 -0.05 28.62 3.15
N VAL A 77 -0.98 27.70 3.41
CA VAL A 77 -2.36 27.82 2.91
C VAL A 77 -3.06 29.04 3.51
N GLU A 78 -2.88 29.30 4.81
CA GLU A 78 -3.43 30.48 5.49
C GLU A 78 -2.86 31.79 4.92
N ALA A 79 -1.54 31.86 4.69
CA ALA A 79 -0.87 33.07 4.21
C ALA A 79 -1.18 33.40 2.74
N THR A 80 -1.43 32.39 1.92
CA THR A 80 -1.54 32.54 0.46
C THR A 80 -2.94 32.31 -0.09
N ASN A 81 -3.84 31.73 0.71
CA ASN A 81 -5.14 31.23 0.27
C ASN A 81 -5.01 30.26 -0.94
N TYR A 82 -3.96 29.43 -0.94
CA TYR A 82 -3.66 28.52 -2.05
C TYR A 82 -4.81 27.51 -2.27
N PRO A 83 -5.27 27.32 -3.52
CA PRO A 83 -6.38 26.42 -3.81
C PRO A 83 -5.96 24.95 -3.59
N MET A 84 -6.73 24.24 -2.77
CA MET A 84 -6.46 22.85 -2.41
C MET A 84 -7.60 21.91 -2.83
N PRO A 85 -7.28 20.64 -3.17
CA PRO A 85 -8.31 19.63 -3.41
C PRO A 85 -9.24 19.46 -2.20
N THR A 86 -10.52 19.23 -2.47
CA THR A 86 -11.56 18.95 -1.46
C THR A 86 -11.86 17.45 -1.32
N GLN A 87 -11.10 16.62 -2.05
CA GLN A 87 -11.15 15.17 -1.99
C GLN A 87 -9.73 14.65 -1.86
N CYS A 88 -9.57 13.62 -1.04
CA CYS A 88 -8.34 12.84 -0.96
C CYS A 88 -8.57 11.46 -1.58
N ARG A 89 -7.68 11.06 -2.48
CA ARG A 89 -7.70 9.71 -3.04
C ARG A 89 -7.02 8.76 -2.06
N HIS A 90 -7.75 7.75 -1.61
CA HIS A 90 -7.25 6.73 -0.70
C HIS A 90 -7.29 5.36 -1.37
N GLU A 91 -7.39 5.29 -2.70
CA GLU A 91 -7.44 4.03 -3.44
C GLU A 91 -6.10 3.29 -3.32
N LEU A 92 -5.96 2.61 -2.20
CA LEU A 92 -4.87 1.72 -1.84
C LEU A 92 -5.34 0.32 -2.21
N ASP A 93 -5.41 0.07 -3.52
CA ASP A 93 -5.79 -1.22 -4.11
C ASP A 93 -7.14 -1.80 -3.66
N GLY A 94 -8.15 -0.93 -3.57
CA GLY A 94 -9.52 -1.31 -3.19
C GLY A 94 -9.72 -1.54 -1.69
N TRP A 95 -8.73 -1.23 -0.84
CA TRP A 95 -8.85 -1.35 0.62
C TRP A 95 -9.71 -0.26 1.23
N PHE A 96 -9.65 0.94 0.63
CA PHE A 96 -10.51 2.06 0.96
C PHE A 96 -11.37 2.42 -0.25
N LYS A 97 -12.41 3.22 -0.01
CA LYS A 97 -13.15 3.85 -1.11
C LYS A 97 -12.17 4.66 -1.97
N PRO A 98 -12.33 4.68 -3.31
CA PRO A 98 -11.40 5.37 -4.21
C PRO A 98 -11.08 6.81 -3.80
N ALA A 99 -12.08 7.50 -3.26
CA ALA A 99 -11.91 8.75 -2.53
C ALA A 99 -12.82 8.77 -1.30
N THR A 100 -12.39 9.49 -0.26
CA THR A 100 -13.24 9.85 0.88
C THR A 100 -13.38 11.37 0.96
N LYS A 101 -14.46 11.84 1.61
CA LYS A 101 -14.60 13.28 1.90
C LYS A 101 -13.50 13.68 2.88
N GLY A 102 -12.72 14.70 2.53
CA GLY A 102 -11.60 15.18 3.32
C GLY A 102 -10.65 16.02 2.47
N ASN A 103 -9.69 16.67 3.12
CA ASN A 103 -8.64 17.46 2.50
C ASN A 103 -7.29 17.20 3.20
N TRP A 104 -6.26 17.95 2.81
CA TRP A 104 -4.91 17.87 3.38
C TRP A 104 -4.85 18.11 4.90
N GLN A 105 -5.82 18.83 5.47
CA GLN A 105 -5.89 19.16 6.90
C GLN A 105 -6.70 18.12 7.69
N GLN A 106 -7.80 17.64 7.12
CA GLN A 106 -8.72 16.70 7.76
C GLN A 106 -9.14 15.62 6.76
N ASN A 107 -8.67 14.40 6.99
CA ASN A 107 -9.03 13.22 6.20
C ASN A 107 -9.04 11.97 7.09
N ALA A 108 -9.43 10.82 6.53
CA ALA A 108 -9.57 9.57 7.29
C ALA A 108 -8.25 8.99 7.83
N LEU A 109 -7.11 9.44 7.31
CA LEU A 109 -5.77 8.91 7.63
C LEU A 109 -4.95 9.87 8.50
N THR A 110 -5.30 11.15 8.52
CA THR A 110 -4.64 12.19 9.32
C THR A 110 -5.42 12.48 10.60
N THR A 111 -4.80 12.21 11.74
CA THR A 111 -5.35 12.38 13.10
C THR A 111 -4.58 13.40 13.95
N SER A 112 -3.46 13.94 13.45
CA SER A 112 -2.60 14.89 14.14
C SER A 112 -2.06 15.96 13.19
N GLU A 113 -1.94 17.20 13.67
CA GLU A 113 -1.30 18.28 12.92
C GLU A 113 0.23 18.08 12.75
N PHE A 114 0.82 17.12 13.49
CA PHE A 114 2.24 16.77 13.44
C PHE A 114 2.54 15.53 12.57
N GLN A 115 1.53 14.98 11.90
CA GLN A 115 1.74 14.00 10.82
C GLN A 115 2.22 14.69 9.55
N PRO A 116 2.88 13.97 8.63
CA PRO A 116 3.19 14.47 7.31
C PRO A 116 1.92 14.95 6.60
N VAL A 117 2.01 16.07 5.89
CA VAL A 117 0.92 16.53 5.04
C VAL A 117 0.81 15.61 3.83
N VAL A 118 -0.41 15.11 3.59
CA VAL A 118 -0.79 14.26 2.45
C VAL A 118 -2.02 14.83 1.77
N CYS A 119 -2.54 14.17 0.74
CA CYS A 119 -3.68 14.64 -0.05
C CYS A 119 -3.37 15.98 -0.74
N ILE A 120 -2.11 16.17 -1.14
CA ILE A 120 -1.62 17.32 -1.87
C ILE A 120 -0.94 16.84 -3.16
N GLY A 121 -0.98 17.66 -4.22
CA GLY A 121 -0.22 17.38 -5.43
C GLY A 121 1.18 18.00 -5.39
N TRP A 122 2.06 17.53 -6.27
CA TRP A 122 3.44 18.03 -6.38
C TRP A 122 3.50 19.55 -6.55
N ARG A 123 2.59 20.12 -7.36
CA ARG A 123 2.52 21.58 -7.60
C ARG A 123 2.31 22.38 -6.29
N ALA A 124 1.54 21.84 -5.33
CA ALA A 124 1.33 22.48 -4.05
C ALA A 124 2.58 22.42 -3.16
N ALA A 125 3.31 21.30 -3.17
CA ALA A 125 4.60 21.18 -2.49
C ALA A 125 5.64 22.15 -3.07
N LYS A 126 5.68 22.29 -4.41
CA LYS A 126 6.55 23.28 -5.07
C LYS A 126 6.18 24.72 -4.70
N ALA A 127 4.89 25.05 -4.70
CA ALA A 127 4.42 26.37 -4.28
C ALA A 127 4.73 26.66 -2.80
N TYR A 128 4.65 25.66 -1.93
CA TYR A 128 5.03 25.77 -0.53
C TYR A 128 6.52 26.16 -0.38
N VAL A 129 7.44 25.45 -1.04
CA VAL A 129 8.88 25.77 -0.92
C VAL A 129 9.23 27.11 -1.55
N ASP A 130 8.56 27.52 -2.62
CA ASP A 130 8.73 28.84 -3.24
C ASP A 130 8.26 29.98 -2.32
N TRP A 131 7.09 29.79 -1.69
CA TRP A 131 6.59 30.71 -0.67
C TRP A 131 7.54 30.79 0.52
N LEU A 132 7.99 29.64 1.04
CA LEU A 132 8.90 29.59 2.17
C LEU A 132 10.23 30.29 1.87
N ALA A 133 10.79 30.08 0.68
CA ALA A 133 12.00 30.76 0.22
C ALA A 133 11.81 32.28 0.17
N LYS A 134 10.67 32.74 -0.37
CA LYS A 134 10.32 34.16 -0.46
C LYS A 134 10.16 34.80 0.92
N GLU A 135 9.43 34.17 1.84
CA GLU A 135 9.14 34.74 3.17
C GLU A 135 10.37 34.77 4.08
N THR A 136 11.31 33.85 3.89
CA THR A 136 12.50 33.71 4.75
C THR A 136 13.77 34.29 4.14
N GLY A 137 13.80 34.52 2.83
CA GLY A 137 15.00 34.87 2.08
C GLY A 137 16.04 33.74 2.00
N LYS A 138 15.68 32.51 2.39
CA LYS A 138 16.55 31.34 2.37
C LYS A 138 16.29 30.49 1.11
N PRO A 139 17.30 29.77 0.58
CA PRO A 139 17.19 29.03 -0.68
C PRO A 139 16.47 27.68 -0.49
N TYR A 140 15.23 27.69 0.00
CA TYR A 140 14.40 26.50 0.14
C TYR A 140 13.91 25.98 -1.21
N ARG A 141 13.85 24.65 -1.35
CA ARG A 141 13.42 23.94 -2.56
C ARG A 141 13.00 22.50 -2.24
N LEU A 142 12.50 21.78 -3.23
CA LEU A 142 12.38 20.33 -3.13
C LEU A 142 13.78 19.68 -3.27
N PRO A 143 14.04 18.54 -2.60
CA PRO A 143 15.26 17.78 -2.80
C PRO A 143 15.34 17.24 -4.22
N THR A 144 16.55 17.12 -4.76
CA THR A 144 16.76 16.30 -5.94
C THR A 144 16.72 14.83 -5.56
N GLU A 145 16.45 13.95 -6.52
CA GLU A 145 16.44 12.52 -6.28
C GLU A 145 17.81 12.00 -5.79
N ALA A 146 18.89 12.58 -6.32
CA ALA A 146 20.26 12.27 -5.90
C ALA A 146 20.55 12.69 -4.46
N GLU A 147 20.12 13.90 -4.07
CA GLU A 147 20.25 14.38 -2.68
C GLU A 147 19.46 13.50 -1.72
N TRP A 148 18.25 13.11 -2.12
CA TRP A 148 17.42 12.24 -1.32
C TRP A 148 18.07 10.87 -1.13
N GLU A 149 18.54 10.21 -2.21
CA GLU A 149 19.16 8.88 -2.09
C GLU A 149 20.47 8.94 -1.29
N TYR A 150 21.29 9.98 -1.49
CA TYR A 150 22.50 10.19 -0.71
C TYR A 150 22.19 10.34 0.79
N ALA A 151 21.19 11.16 1.11
CA ALA A 151 20.76 11.36 2.50
C ALA A 151 20.16 10.08 3.08
N ALA A 152 19.36 9.33 2.31
CA ALA A 152 18.74 8.08 2.74
C ALA A 152 19.78 7.00 3.05
N ARG A 153 20.78 6.84 2.17
CA ARG A 153 21.90 5.90 2.35
C ARG A 153 22.77 6.26 3.54
N ALA A 154 23.02 7.54 3.78
CA ALA A 154 23.83 8.02 4.91
C ALA A 154 25.17 7.28 5.08
N GLY A 155 25.85 7.00 3.96
CA GLY A 155 27.14 6.28 3.90
C GLY A 155 27.05 4.76 3.79
N THR A 156 25.85 4.17 3.76
CA THR A 156 25.66 2.72 3.59
C THR A 156 25.51 2.30 2.13
N SER A 157 25.88 1.06 1.82
CA SER A 157 25.69 0.43 0.50
C SER A 157 24.61 -0.67 0.48
N THR A 158 24.04 -0.99 1.65
CA THR A 158 22.93 -1.93 1.84
C THR A 158 21.62 -1.37 1.27
N ASP A 159 20.59 -2.22 1.17
CA ASP A 159 19.28 -1.81 0.66
C ASP A 159 18.61 -0.77 1.57
N TYR A 160 18.94 -0.77 2.88
CA TYR A 160 18.47 0.18 3.89
C TYR A 160 19.62 0.71 4.77
N PHE A 161 19.43 1.84 5.46
CA PHE A 161 20.50 2.48 6.25
C PHE A 161 20.79 1.74 7.55
N PHE A 162 19.86 0.87 7.95
CA PHE A 162 19.95 -0.01 9.11
C PHE A 162 20.42 -1.43 8.74
N GLY A 163 20.90 -1.63 7.51
CA GLY A 163 21.33 -2.94 6.98
C GLY A 163 20.23 -3.67 6.20
N ASP A 164 20.55 -4.84 5.67
CA ASP A 164 19.58 -5.67 4.97
C ASP A 164 18.70 -6.42 6.01
N ASP A 165 17.37 -6.29 5.93
CA ASP A 165 16.40 -6.88 6.87
C ASP A 165 15.55 -7.96 6.17
N GLU A 166 16.18 -9.06 5.75
CA GLU A 166 15.52 -10.14 5.01
C GLU A 166 14.36 -10.78 5.81
N SER A 167 14.51 -10.89 7.13
CA SER A 167 13.47 -11.41 8.03
C SER A 167 12.39 -10.38 8.38
N ARG A 168 12.57 -9.11 8.01
CA ARG A 168 11.62 -7.99 8.25
C ARG A 168 11.20 -7.87 9.70
N THR A 169 12.17 -7.95 10.60
CA THR A 169 11.93 -7.95 12.05
C THR A 169 12.45 -6.68 12.73
N THR A 170 13.34 -5.93 12.08
CA THR A 170 14.00 -4.76 12.68
C THR A 170 13.50 -3.43 12.12
N VAL A 171 12.92 -3.46 10.92
CA VAL A 171 12.42 -2.27 10.21
C VAL A 171 11.48 -1.39 11.05
N CYS A 172 10.66 -1.98 11.93
CA CYS A 172 9.73 -1.24 12.78
C CYS A 172 10.41 -0.29 13.80
N GLU A 173 11.72 -0.42 14.04
CA GLU A 173 12.48 0.53 14.86
C GLU A 173 12.85 1.81 14.08
N TYR A 174 12.86 1.73 12.75
CA TYR A 174 13.40 2.73 11.83
C TYR A 174 12.34 3.33 10.90
N ALA A 175 11.19 2.68 10.74
CA ALA A 175 10.18 3.07 9.76
C ALA A 175 8.76 2.68 10.18
N ASN A 176 7.78 3.46 9.70
CA ASN A 176 6.35 3.13 9.71
C ASN A 176 5.99 2.32 8.46
N THR A 177 5.68 1.03 8.56
CA THR A 177 5.53 0.11 7.42
C THR A 177 4.32 -0.80 7.59
N ALA A 178 3.91 -1.51 6.52
CA ALA A 178 2.97 -2.61 6.66
C ALA A 178 3.52 -3.64 7.68
N ASP A 179 2.83 -3.85 8.79
CA ASP A 179 3.29 -4.65 9.93
C ASP A 179 2.13 -5.36 10.68
N LEU A 180 2.42 -6.01 11.81
CA LEU A 180 1.42 -6.72 12.60
C LEU A 180 0.36 -5.81 13.25
N TYR A 181 0.72 -4.59 13.65
CA TYR A 181 -0.24 -3.66 14.25
C TYR A 181 -1.14 -3.04 13.17
N GLY A 182 -0.56 -2.64 12.04
CA GLY A 182 -1.27 -2.24 10.83
C GLY A 182 -2.26 -3.30 10.39
N GLU A 183 -1.84 -4.57 10.29
CA GLU A 183 -2.72 -5.70 9.98
C GLU A 183 -3.90 -5.81 10.96
N SER A 184 -3.61 -5.77 12.27
CA SER A 184 -4.64 -5.85 13.32
C SER A 184 -5.68 -4.72 13.20
N ARG A 185 -5.21 -3.50 12.89
CA ARG A 185 -6.06 -2.32 12.80
C ARG A 185 -6.87 -2.31 11.51
N LEU A 186 -6.27 -2.66 10.39
CA LEU A 186 -6.93 -2.73 9.09
C LEU A 186 -8.01 -3.80 9.05
N GLN A 187 -7.78 -4.97 9.64
CA GLN A 187 -8.82 -5.99 9.75
C GLN A 187 -10.04 -5.50 10.54
N ARG A 188 -9.84 -4.69 11.59
CA ARG A 188 -10.97 -4.09 12.31
C ARG A 188 -11.62 -2.95 11.52
N ASP A 189 -10.83 -2.04 10.97
CA ASP A 189 -11.34 -0.77 10.44
C ASP A 189 -11.96 -0.94 9.04
N VAL A 190 -11.40 -1.82 8.21
CA VAL A 190 -11.82 -2.00 6.80
C VAL A 190 -11.92 -3.46 6.36
N ASN A 191 -11.73 -4.42 7.29
CA ASN A 191 -11.81 -5.86 7.03
C ASN A 191 -10.89 -6.32 5.89
N THR A 192 -9.65 -5.80 5.82
CA THR A 192 -8.65 -6.13 4.78
C THR A 192 -7.34 -6.66 5.39
N SER A 193 -6.45 -7.20 4.56
CA SER A 193 -5.24 -7.90 5.02
C SER A 193 -4.02 -7.66 4.14
N TYR A 194 -2.86 -7.43 4.78
CA TYR A 194 -1.53 -7.54 4.17
C TYR A 194 -1.13 -9.00 3.91
N LYS A 195 -1.78 -9.98 4.56
CA LYS A 195 -1.52 -11.40 4.28
C LYS A 195 -2.10 -11.76 2.91
N ASN A 196 -1.27 -12.39 2.08
CA ASN A 196 -1.56 -12.67 0.68
C ASN A 196 -1.75 -11.40 -0.19
N TRP A 197 -1.17 -10.29 0.26
CA TRP A 197 -0.96 -9.08 -0.55
C TRP A 197 0.45 -9.09 -1.15
N ASP A 198 0.64 -8.51 -2.34
CA ASP A 198 1.86 -8.64 -3.16
C ASP A 198 3.15 -8.21 -2.43
N THR A 199 3.07 -7.25 -1.51
CA THR A 199 4.25 -6.77 -0.75
C THR A 199 4.46 -7.47 0.59
N GLY A 200 3.42 -8.14 1.12
CA GLY A 200 3.39 -8.68 2.48
C GLY A 200 3.50 -7.61 3.57
N MET A 201 3.86 -8.03 4.79
CA MET A 201 4.09 -7.18 5.95
C MET A 201 5.35 -7.61 6.72
N ALA A 202 5.87 -6.71 7.55
CA ALA A 202 6.94 -6.97 8.50
C ALA A 202 6.44 -7.81 9.69
N ASN A 203 7.30 -8.68 10.23
CA ASN A 203 7.00 -9.50 11.40
C ASN A 203 7.41 -8.77 12.70
N CYS A 204 6.96 -7.53 12.82
CA CYS A 204 7.17 -6.66 13.97
C CYS A 204 5.97 -5.71 14.12
N SER A 205 6.04 -4.81 15.10
CA SER A 205 5.08 -3.73 15.27
C SER A 205 5.84 -2.42 15.46
N ASP A 206 5.41 -1.39 14.74
CA ASP A 206 5.91 -0.02 14.75
C ASP A 206 4.96 0.91 15.55
N GLY A 207 3.80 0.36 15.95
CA GLY A 207 2.80 1.01 16.78
C GLY A 207 1.88 1.99 16.04
N SER A 208 1.98 2.09 14.71
CA SER A 208 1.12 2.89 13.83
C SER A 208 0.42 1.98 12.82
N ALA A 209 -0.81 2.34 12.44
CA ALA A 209 -1.53 1.63 11.37
C ALA A 209 -1.73 2.48 10.12
N TYR A 210 -1.44 3.77 10.24
CA TYR A 210 -1.50 4.79 9.19
C TYR A 210 -0.27 5.68 9.37
N ALA A 211 -0.21 6.82 8.66
CA ALA A 211 0.87 7.79 8.85
C ALA A 211 1.08 8.12 10.34
N SER A 212 2.33 8.20 10.76
CA SER A 212 2.76 8.49 12.12
C SER A 212 3.06 9.98 12.26
N ILE A 213 2.99 10.50 13.49
CA ILE A 213 3.69 11.74 13.83
C ILE A 213 5.14 11.61 13.37
N VAL A 214 5.68 12.66 12.76
CA VAL A 214 7.06 12.65 12.26
C VAL A 214 8.07 12.48 13.39
N GLY A 215 9.19 11.81 13.13
CA GLY A 215 10.28 11.62 14.09
C GLY A 215 10.00 10.61 15.20
N MET A 216 9.06 9.69 14.99
CA MET A 216 8.73 8.66 15.98
C MET A 216 9.71 7.48 16.01
N TYR A 217 10.40 7.23 14.88
CA TYR A 217 11.37 6.15 14.69
C TYR A 217 12.81 6.65 14.76
N LYS A 218 13.78 5.74 14.83
CA LYS A 218 15.20 6.09 14.90
C LYS A 218 15.66 6.81 13.62
N PRO A 219 16.45 7.90 13.73
CA PRO A 219 17.01 8.55 12.56
C PRO A 219 18.10 7.70 11.91
N ASN A 220 18.41 8.00 10.66
CA ASN A 220 19.62 7.51 10.02
C ASN A 220 20.90 8.20 10.58
N PRO A 221 22.12 7.75 10.20
CA PRO A 221 23.36 8.35 10.67
C PRO A 221 23.54 9.85 10.40
N PHE A 222 22.83 10.42 9.42
CA PHE A 222 22.82 11.86 9.16
C PHE A 222 21.78 12.61 10.00
N GLY A 223 21.01 11.94 10.85
CA GLY A 223 20.01 12.56 11.73
C GLY A 223 18.65 12.81 11.06
N VAL A 224 18.44 12.26 9.87
CA VAL A 224 17.18 12.37 9.13
C VAL A 224 16.24 11.25 9.55
N HIS A 225 14.98 11.59 9.85
CA HIS A 225 13.95 10.62 10.22
C HIS A 225 13.02 10.32 9.05
N ASP A 226 12.37 9.17 9.14
CA ASP A 226 11.27 8.73 8.27
C ASP A 226 11.64 8.64 6.77
N ILE A 227 12.92 8.76 6.41
CA ILE A 227 13.39 8.83 5.02
C ILE A 227 13.21 7.53 4.21
N VAL A 228 12.64 6.49 4.79
CA VAL A 228 12.44 5.18 4.13
C VAL A 228 11.02 4.64 4.28
N SER A 229 10.09 5.44 4.83
CA SER A 229 8.66 5.12 4.84
C SER A 229 7.84 6.28 5.44
N ASN A 230 6.74 5.97 6.14
CA ASN A 230 5.72 6.89 6.62
C ASN A 230 4.89 7.44 5.45
N VAL A 231 5.42 8.34 4.62
CA VAL A 231 4.78 8.76 3.37
C VAL A 231 5.77 8.80 2.21
N LEU A 232 5.25 8.61 1.00
CA LEU A 232 6.03 8.75 -0.23
C LEU A 232 6.43 10.22 -0.39
N GLU A 233 7.61 10.50 -0.91
CA GLU A 233 8.13 11.87 -0.98
C GLU A 233 8.34 12.36 -2.41
N PHE A 234 7.83 13.57 -2.68
CA PHE A 234 8.00 14.29 -3.94
C PHE A 234 9.41 14.86 -4.15
N MET A 235 10.01 14.57 -5.30
CA MET A 235 11.32 15.09 -5.71
C MET A 235 11.20 16.26 -6.67
N ALA A 236 12.26 17.08 -6.79
CA ALA A 236 12.34 18.13 -7.80
C ALA A 236 12.38 17.57 -9.25
N ASP A 237 12.89 16.35 -9.40
CA ASP A 237 13.14 15.68 -10.67
C ASP A 237 11.86 15.32 -11.43
N CYS A 238 11.93 15.50 -12.76
CA CYS A 238 11.05 14.78 -13.67
C CYS A 238 11.39 13.29 -13.62
N TYR A 239 10.38 12.44 -13.72
CA TYR A 239 10.65 11.01 -13.79
C TYR A 239 11.24 10.64 -15.15
N ALA A 240 12.27 9.81 -15.13
CA ALA A 240 12.84 9.14 -16.29
C ALA A 240 12.86 7.63 -16.03
N GLU A 241 12.73 6.82 -17.08
CA GLU A 241 12.69 5.37 -16.97
C GLU A 241 13.97 4.77 -16.37
N ASN A 242 15.09 5.47 -16.45
CA ASN A 242 16.41 5.05 -16.00
C ASN A 242 17.31 6.27 -15.69
N TYR A 243 18.58 6.04 -15.36
CA TYR A 243 19.58 7.06 -15.01
C TYR A 243 20.55 7.45 -16.14
N ASP A 244 20.26 7.11 -17.40
CA ASP A 244 21.20 7.38 -18.52
C ASP A 244 21.53 8.89 -18.67
N ASN A 245 20.61 9.76 -18.26
CA ASN A 245 20.76 11.22 -18.31
C ASN A 245 20.86 11.87 -16.92
N ALA A 246 21.16 11.09 -15.88
CA ALA A 246 21.29 11.60 -14.52
C ALA A 246 22.52 12.52 -14.38
N SER A 247 22.40 13.56 -13.56
CA SER A 247 23.48 14.52 -13.36
C SER A 247 24.55 13.97 -12.41
N PRO A 248 25.85 14.01 -12.78
CA PRO A 248 26.93 13.60 -11.89
C PRO A 248 27.13 14.55 -10.71
N THR A 249 26.55 15.76 -10.75
CA THR A 249 26.58 16.72 -9.64
C THR A 249 25.29 16.72 -8.82
N GLY A 250 24.40 15.76 -9.06
CA GLY A 250 23.13 15.60 -8.37
C GLY A 250 22.09 16.69 -8.64
N ALA A 251 22.26 17.44 -9.74
CA ALA A 251 21.24 18.39 -10.19
C ALA A 251 19.97 17.64 -10.61
N ALA A 252 18.80 18.19 -10.30
CA ALA A 252 17.53 17.57 -10.65
C ALA A 252 17.40 17.40 -12.17
N TYR A 253 16.99 16.23 -12.62
CA TYR A 253 16.64 15.98 -14.00
C TYR A 253 15.37 16.77 -14.38
N GLN A 254 15.44 17.55 -15.45
CA GLN A 254 14.33 18.36 -15.95
C GLN A 254 14.10 18.08 -17.42
N GLN A 255 12.84 18.08 -17.85
CA GLN A 255 12.44 17.98 -19.25
C GLN A 255 11.30 18.95 -19.55
N ALA A 256 11.15 19.36 -20.81
CA ALA A 256 10.17 20.38 -21.20
C ALA A 256 8.72 19.98 -20.87
N ASN A 257 8.36 18.70 -21.06
CA ASN A 257 7.04 18.15 -20.78
C ASN A 257 7.11 17.17 -19.62
N CYS A 258 7.15 17.72 -18.41
CA CYS A 258 7.28 16.96 -17.18
C CYS A 258 5.91 16.59 -16.60
N GLU A 259 5.27 15.57 -17.18
CA GLU A 259 3.94 15.12 -16.74
C GLU A 259 4.00 14.30 -15.44
N GLU A 260 5.11 13.58 -15.23
CA GLU A 260 5.34 12.78 -14.03
C GLU A 260 6.60 13.24 -13.27
N ARG A 261 6.48 13.25 -11.94
CA ARG A 261 7.53 13.62 -11.00
C ARG A 261 8.05 12.38 -10.30
N SER A 262 9.37 12.34 -10.10
CA SER A 262 9.99 11.24 -9.37
C SER A 262 9.59 11.27 -7.90
N THR A 263 9.43 10.11 -7.30
CA THR A 263 9.09 9.95 -5.88
C THR A 263 9.90 8.85 -5.22
N ARG A 264 10.09 8.96 -3.90
CA ARG A 264 11.00 8.12 -3.10
C ARG A 264 10.39 7.76 -1.75
N GLY A 265 10.97 6.78 -1.06
CA GLY A 265 10.71 6.50 0.36
C GLY A 265 9.62 5.47 0.67
N GLY A 266 8.66 5.19 -0.22
CA GLY A 266 7.54 4.30 0.12
C GLY A 266 6.59 4.91 1.16
N SER A 267 5.69 4.13 1.75
CA SER A 267 4.76 4.63 2.77
C SER A 267 4.35 3.54 3.75
N TRP A 268 3.62 3.91 4.81
CA TRP A 268 3.02 2.98 5.77
C TRP A 268 2.13 1.90 5.12
N HIS A 269 1.61 2.15 3.91
CA HIS A 269 0.71 1.23 3.24
C HIS A 269 1.42 0.05 2.58
N TRP A 270 2.71 0.15 2.26
CA TRP A 270 3.45 -0.93 1.63
C TRP A 270 4.49 -1.51 2.59
N ASN A 271 4.99 -2.68 2.22
CA ASN A 271 6.22 -3.17 2.84
C ASN A 271 7.41 -2.29 2.46
N ASN A 272 8.42 -2.25 3.32
CA ASN A 272 9.59 -1.37 3.22
C ASN A 272 10.34 -1.44 1.89
N TRP A 273 10.55 -0.29 1.25
CA TRP A 273 11.24 -0.17 -0.04
C TRP A 273 12.73 0.17 0.15
N PRO A 274 13.65 -0.47 -0.60
CA PRO A 274 15.06 -0.10 -0.58
C PRO A 274 15.29 1.36 -0.96
N HIS A 275 16.40 1.94 -0.50
CA HIS A 275 16.79 3.31 -0.81
C HIS A 275 16.76 3.65 -2.28
N SER A 276 17.17 2.70 -3.14
CA SER A 276 17.24 2.85 -4.59
C SER A 276 15.89 2.64 -5.29
N PHE A 277 14.82 2.33 -4.56
CA PHE A 277 13.48 2.20 -5.14
C PHE A 277 12.96 3.58 -5.53
N ARG A 278 12.39 3.65 -6.73
CA ARG A 278 11.88 4.86 -7.34
C ARG A 278 10.59 4.55 -8.05
N THR A 279 9.67 5.48 -7.97
CA THR A 279 8.42 5.48 -8.73
C THR A 279 8.15 6.89 -9.24
N SER A 280 7.03 7.04 -9.95
CA SER A 280 6.57 8.29 -10.50
C SER A 280 5.15 8.58 -10.06
N ILE A 281 4.78 9.86 -10.14
CA ILE A 281 3.42 10.30 -9.88
C ILE A 281 3.08 11.49 -10.78
N PRO A 282 1.85 11.60 -11.32
CA PRO A 282 1.41 12.80 -12.02
C PRO A 282 1.50 14.03 -11.11
N ASP A 283 1.89 15.18 -11.67
CA ASP A 283 2.14 16.39 -10.89
C ASP A 283 0.90 17.01 -10.22
N ASP A 284 -0.29 16.58 -10.63
CA ASP A 284 -1.61 16.97 -10.10
C ASP A 284 -2.30 15.87 -9.28
N PHE A 285 -1.70 14.68 -9.16
CA PHE A 285 -2.25 13.60 -8.35
C PHE A 285 -2.09 13.92 -6.87
N ALA A 286 -3.17 13.75 -6.09
CA ALA A 286 -3.22 14.01 -4.66
C ALA A 286 -3.73 12.77 -3.90
N GLY A 287 -2.80 11.92 -3.47
CA GLY A 287 -3.08 10.70 -2.73
C GLY A 287 -2.88 10.82 -1.22
N GLY A 288 -3.47 9.88 -0.48
CA GLY A 288 -3.47 9.87 0.98
C GLY A 288 -2.18 9.33 1.63
N VAL A 289 -1.19 8.98 0.82
CA VAL A 289 0.10 8.44 1.29
C VAL A 289 1.31 9.14 0.67
N ASP A 290 1.07 10.27 -0.01
CA ASP A 290 2.08 11.03 -0.75
C ASP A 290 2.23 12.42 -0.13
N GLY A 291 3.45 12.74 0.29
CA GLY A 291 3.86 14.01 0.89
C GLY A 291 5.23 14.43 0.38
N PHE A 292 5.97 15.19 1.19
CA PHE A 292 7.29 15.70 0.81
C PHE A 292 8.09 16.18 2.01
N ARG A 293 9.41 16.30 1.81
CA ARG A 293 10.30 17.08 2.68
C ARG A 293 10.99 18.19 1.88
N VAL A 294 11.63 19.11 2.60
CA VAL A 294 12.27 20.29 2.03
C VAL A 294 13.78 20.12 1.99
N ALA A 295 14.44 20.61 0.94
CA ALA A 295 15.87 20.84 0.90
C ALA A 295 16.18 22.34 0.93
N MET A 296 17.41 22.69 1.31
CA MET A 296 17.90 24.05 1.30
C MET A 296 19.39 24.04 0.95
N ASP A 297 19.81 24.91 0.04
CA ASP A 297 21.23 25.06 -0.27
C ASP A 297 21.98 25.66 0.93
N GLY A 298 23.15 25.10 1.24
CA GLY A 298 23.97 25.52 2.38
C GLY A 298 23.58 24.88 3.72
N GLN A 299 24.09 25.46 4.81
CA GLN A 299 23.97 24.90 6.15
C GLN A 299 22.71 25.40 6.88
N SER A 300 22.20 24.56 7.78
CA SER A 300 21.06 24.89 8.63
C SER A 300 21.40 26.05 9.56
N GLY A 301 20.69 27.16 9.43
CA GLY A 301 20.86 28.35 10.27
C GLY A 301 20.02 28.32 11.56
N THR A 302 19.96 29.47 12.24
CA THR A 302 19.16 29.64 13.46
C THR A 302 17.66 29.50 13.18
N LYS A 303 16.97 28.71 14.01
CA LYS A 303 15.51 28.52 13.96
C LYS A 303 14.78 29.79 14.42
N ASN A 304 13.75 30.19 13.68
CA ASN A 304 12.90 31.30 14.09
C ASN A 304 12.02 30.93 15.31
N LYS A 305 11.35 31.92 15.91
CA LYS A 305 10.53 31.71 17.11
C LYS A 305 9.38 30.72 16.88
N GLU A 306 8.73 30.76 15.70
CA GLU A 306 7.63 29.85 15.35
C GLU A 306 8.11 28.40 15.27
N THR A 307 9.27 28.16 14.65
CA THR A 307 9.91 26.84 14.59
C THR A 307 10.32 26.33 15.97
N GLN A 308 10.81 27.19 16.87
CA GLN A 308 11.15 26.79 18.24
C GLN A 308 9.92 26.35 19.04
N LEU A 309 8.80 27.10 18.92
CA LEU A 309 7.53 26.75 19.55
C LEU A 309 6.94 25.46 18.96
N PHE A 310 7.01 25.33 17.63
CA PHE A 310 6.62 24.12 16.91
C PHE A 310 7.40 22.90 17.40
N GLU A 311 8.72 22.99 17.49
CA GLU A 311 9.58 21.89 17.94
C GLU A 311 9.25 21.44 19.36
N ALA A 312 8.99 22.37 20.27
CA ALA A 312 8.56 22.05 21.63
C ALA A 312 7.20 21.31 21.64
N SER A 313 6.22 21.78 20.87
CA SER A 313 4.90 21.13 20.78
C SER A 313 4.97 19.77 20.08
N LEU A 314 5.81 19.63 19.05
CA LEU A 314 6.07 18.36 18.38
C LEU A 314 6.68 17.35 19.37
N HIS A 315 7.64 17.79 20.18
CA HIS A 315 8.26 16.93 21.19
C HIS A 315 7.26 16.42 22.23
N GLU A 316 6.37 17.28 22.72
CA GLU A 316 5.28 16.88 23.62
C GLU A 316 4.31 15.89 22.96
N ALA A 317 3.97 16.12 21.69
CA ALA A 317 3.10 15.23 20.91
C ALA A 317 3.74 13.84 20.71
N GLN A 318 5.04 13.80 20.40
CA GLN A 318 5.81 12.56 20.28
C GLN A 318 5.86 11.79 21.61
N ILE A 319 6.10 12.46 22.74
CA ILE A 319 6.09 11.81 24.06
C ILE A 319 4.72 11.21 24.36
N ARG A 320 3.65 11.98 24.14
CA ARG A 320 2.28 11.52 24.36
C ARG A 320 1.95 10.31 23.48
N GLU A 321 2.31 10.37 22.20
CA GLU A 321 2.06 9.26 21.29
C GLU A 321 2.88 8.01 21.67
N LYS A 322 4.14 8.15 22.10
CA LYS A 322 4.94 7.02 22.61
C LYS A 322 4.28 6.36 23.82
N LEU A 323 3.75 7.14 24.76
CA LEU A 323 3.00 6.61 25.90
C LEU A 323 1.71 5.90 25.46
N ASN A 324 1.02 6.42 24.44
CA ASN A 324 -0.19 5.78 23.88
C ASN A 324 0.10 4.50 23.08
N ARG A 325 1.37 4.23 22.72
CA ARG A 325 1.79 3.06 21.94
C ARG A 325 2.21 1.86 22.78
N VAL A 326 2.42 2.00 24.09
CA VAL A 326 3.01 0.94 24.93
C VAL A 326 2.28 -0.41 24.80
N ASP A 327 0.94 -0.40 24.77
CA ASP A 327 0.15 -1.62 24.65
C ASP A 327 0.04 -2.16 23.21
N ARG A 328 0.51 -1.40 22.21
CA ARG A 328 0.45 -1.78 20.78
C ARG A 328 1.58 -2.72 20.34
N PHE A 329 2.47 -3.09 21.28
CA PHE A 329 3.56 -4.03 21.06
C PHE A 329 3.32 -5.40 21.73
N ASN A 330 2.25 -5.54 22.52
CA ASN A 330 1.98 -6.74 23.32
C ASN A 330 0.95 -7.65 22.63
N PHE A 331 1.42 -8.41 21.65
CA PHE A 331 0.61 -9.37 20.93
C PHE A 331 0.52 -10.71 21.69
N ALA A 332 -0.59 -11.42 21.52
CA ALA A 332 -0.63 -12.83 21.88
C ALA A 332 0.15 -13.66 20.84
N GLU A 333 0.66 -14.81 21.25
CA GLU A 333 1.25 -15.78 20.32
C GLU A 333 0.19 -16.30 19.33
N PRO A 334 0.60 -16.80 18.15
CA PRO A 334 -0.34 -17.37 17.20
C PRO A 334 -1.11 -18.55 17.80
N VAL A 335 -2.37 -18.70 17.38
CA VAL A 335 -3.16 -19.91 17.69
C VAL A 335 -2.52 -21.12 17.00
N VAL A 336 -2.42 -22.22 17.73
CA VAL A 336 -1.79 -23.48 17.27
C VAL A 336 -2.80 -24.61 17.15
N ASN A 337 -2.41 -25.67 16.43
CA ASN A 337 -3.20 -26.88 16.23
C ASN A 337 -4.61 -26.61 15.65
N LEU A 338 -4.72 -25.61 14.76
CA LEU A 338 -5.94 -25.40 13.99
C LEU A 338 -6.18 -26.62 13.11
N THR A 339 -7.36 -27.22 13.25
CA THR A 339 -7.81 -28.38 12.49
C THR A 339 -9.15 -28.09 11.84
N LEU A 340 -9.43 -28.80 10.75
CA LEU A 340 -10.67 -28.70 9.99
C LEU A 340 -11.23 -30.10 9.76
N THR A 341 -12.53 -30.26 10.02
CA THR A 341 -13.30 -31.45 9.64
C THR A 341 -14.54 -31.04 8.86
N GLU A 342 -14.98 -31.88 7.93
CA GLU A 342 -16.22 -31.68 7.18
C GLU A 342 -17.16 -32.85 7.43
N SER A 343 -18.41 -32.56 7.77
CA SER A 343 -19.46 -33.56 7.92
C SER A 343 -20.83 -32.95 7.69
N ASN A 344 -21.70 -33.66 6.96
CA ASN A 344 -23.08 -33.25 6.69
C ASN A 344 -23.20 -31.84 6.09
N GLY A 345 -22.27 -31.46 5.20
CA GLY A 345 -22.27 -30.13 4.56
C GLY A 345 -21.84 -28.99 5.50
N LEU A 346 -21.28 -29.29 6.67
CA LEU A 346 -20.71 -28.31 7.59
C LEU A 346 -19.20 -28.51 7.72
N VAL A 347 -18.47 -27.41 7.68
CA VAL A 347 -17.08 -27.32 8.10
C VAL A 347 -17.04 -27.01 9.60
N SER A 348 -16.23 -27.75 10.35
CA SER A 348 -15.97 -27.53 11.78
C SER A 348 -14.48 -27.30 11.99
N LEU A 349 -14.14 -26.13 12.51
CA LEU A 349 -12.81 -25.76 12.97
C LEU A 349 -12.67 -26.03 14.48
N ALA A 350 -11.51 -26.50 14.89
CA ALA A 350 -11.12 -26.62 16.29
C ALA A 350 -9.63 -26.28 16.45
N TRP A 351 -9.26 -25.69 17.58
CA TRP A 351 -7.88 -25.31 17.90
C TRP A 351 -7.60 -25.46 19.39
N ASP A 352 -6.35 -25.25 19.79
CA ASP A 352 -5.99 -25.26 21.21
C ASP A 352 -6.41 -23.95 21.89
N LYS A 353 -6.95 -24.06 23.11
CA LYS A 353 -7.19 -22.89 23.94
C LYS A 353 -5.87 -22.18 24.24
N HIS A 354 -5.81 -20.89 23.96
CA HIS A 354 -4.63 -20.06 24.17
C HIS A 354 -4.24 -20.03 25.66
N PRO A 355 -2.94 -20.17 26.00
CA PRO A 355 -2.49 -20.27 27.40
C PRO A 355 -2.46 -18.92 28.14
N ASP A 356 -2.33 -17.81 27.42
CA ASP A 356 -2.35 -16.46 28.02
C ASP A 356 -3.75 -16.11 28.55
N PRO A 357 -3.93 -15.89 29.87
CA PRO A 357 -5.22 -15.56 30.46
C PRO A 357 -5.76 -14.18 30.05
N LEU A 358 -4.94 -13.34 29.41
CA LEU A 358 -5.36 -12.04 28.87
C LEU A 358 -5.99 -12.16 27.47
N VAL A 359 -5.98 -13.34 26.86
CA VAL A 359 -6.73 -13.59 25.62
C VAL A 359 -8.21 -13.73 25.97
N THR A 360 -9.02 -12.83 25.41
CA THR A 360 -10.45 -12.72 25.75
C THR A 360 -11.36 -13.40 24.74
N GLU A 361 -10.94 -13.46 23.48
CA GLU A 361 -11.73 -14.01 22.38
C GLU A 361 -10.82 -14.47 21.23
N TYR A 362 -11.41 -15.19 20.28
CA TYR A 362 -10.83 -15.54 18.99
C TYR A 362 -11.63 -14.89 17.86
N ARG A 363 -10.96 -14.75 16.72
CA ARG A 363 -11.58 -14.40 15.45
C ARG A 363 -11.20 -15.41 14.40
N VAL A 364 -12.18 -15.79 13.58
CA VAL A 364 -11.98 -16.68 12.44
C VAL A 364 -12.01 -15.84 11.18
N TYR A 365 -10.97 -16.00 10.37
CA TYR A 365 -10.85 -15.40 9.07
C TYR A 365 -10.87 -16.46 7.99
N ARG A 366 -11.39 -16.07 6.83
CA ARG A 366 -11.43 -16.89 5.63
C ARG A 366 -11.24 -16.01 4.41
N ASN A 367 -10.50 -16.47 3.42
CA ASN A 367 -10.44 -15.78 2.14
C ASN A 367 -11.67 -16.09 1.27
N LYS A 368 -11.90 -15.27 0.24
CA LYS A 368 -12.95 -15.54 -0.74
C LYS A 368 -12.56 -16.66 -1.70
N VAL A 369 -11.27 -16.83 -1.93
CA VAL A 369 -10.66 -17.89 -2.75
C VAL A 369 -9.27 -18.13 -2.19
N ARG A 370 -8.76 -19.36 -2.30
CA ARG A 370 -7.41 -19.74 -1.88
C ARG A 370 -6.36 -18.72 -2.38
N GLU A 371 -5.36 -18.44 -1.54
CA GLU A 371 -4.29 -17.46 -1.74
C GLU A 371 -4.80 -16.01 -1.88
N GLY A 372 -6.09 -15.75 -1.67
CA GLY A 372 -6.63 -14.41 -1.53
C GLY A 372 -6.45 -13.84 -0.13
N MET A 373 -6.65 -12.53 0.01
CA MET A 373 -6.66 -11.84 1.30
C MET A 373 -7.72 -12.40 2.25
N PHE A 374 -7.34 -12.54 3.52
CA PHE A 374 -8.24 -12.95 4.60
C PHE A 374 -9.29 -11.89 4.93
N ARG A 375 -10.53 -12.33 5.15
CA ARG A 375 -11.65 -11.50 5.61
C ARG A 375 -12.24 -12.12 6.86
N LEU A 376 -12.62 -11.27 7.81
CA LEU A 376 -13.29 -11.68 9.05
C LEU A 376 -14.64 -12.31 8.72
N ILE A 377 -14.87 -13.52 9.23
CA ILE A 377 -16.16 -14.23 9.09
C ILE A 377 -16.87 -14.44 10.42
N ALA A 378 -16.11 -14.47 11.53
CA ALA A 378 -16.68 -14.58 12.86
C ALA A 378 -15.75 -13.96 13.92
N ALA A 379 -16.35 -13.31 14.91
CA ALA A 379 -15.69 -12.64 16.03
C ALA A 379 -16.41 -12.95 17.36
N ASN A 380 -15.83 -12.52 18.49
CA ASN A 380 -16.35 -12.77 19.83
C ASN A 380 -16.50 -14.27 20.14
N ILE A 381 -15.57 -15.10 19.65
CA ILE A 381 -15.58 -16.54 19.87
C ILE A 381 -14.81 -16.84 21.16
N ASN A 382 -15.46 -17.46 22.14
CA ASN A 382 -14.82 -17.75 23.44
C ASN A 382 -14.40 -19.21 23.59
N GLU A 383 -15.07 -20.11 22.86
CA GLU A 383 -14.72 -21.53 22.81
C GLU A 383 -13.81 -21.78 21.61
N PRO A 384 -12.80 -22.68 21.71
CA PRO A 384 -11.82 -22.87 20.65
C PRO A 384 -12.36 -23.74 19.49
N MET A 385 -13.55 -23.39 19.00
CA MET A 385 -14.24 -24.06 17.91
C MET A 385 -15.15 -23.11 17.14
N PHE A 386 -15.32 -23.37 15.86
CA PHE A 386 -16.22 -22.63 14.98
C PHE A 386 -16.82 -23.56 13.92
N LYS A 387 -18.04 -23.29 13.46
CA LYS A 387 -18.71 -24.07 12.42
C LYS A 387 -19.42 -23.18 11.43
N GLU A 388 -19.40 -23.57 10.17
CA GLU A 388 -20.19 -22.92 9.12
C GLU A 388 -20.57 -23.90 7.99
N PRO A 389 -21.50 -23.54 7.09
CA PRO A 389 -21.74 -24.29 5.86
C PRO A 389 -20.46 -24.46 5.03
N THR A 390 -20.34 -25.62 4.39
CA THR A 390 -19.18 -25.93 3.54
C THR A 390 -19.12 -24.94 2.38
N PRO A 391 -17.99 -24.24 2.19
CA PRO A 391 -17.79 -23.34 1.07
C PRO A 391 -17.98 -24.05 -0.28
N ALA A 392 -18.46 -23.31 -1.29
CA ALA A 392 -18.71 -23.86 -2.62
C ALA A 392 -17.42 -24.32 -3.34
N HIS A 393 -16.29 -23.71 -2.99
CA HIS A 393 -14.96 -23.96 -3.55
C HIS A 393 -13.90 -23.89 -2.46
N GLN A 394 -12.66 -24.27 -2.80
CA GLN A 394 -11.58 -24.34 -1.82
C GLN A 394 -11.19 -22.94 -1.30
N VAL A 395 -11.14 -22.82 0.02
CA VAL A 395 -10.75 -21.61 0.75
C VAL A 395 -9.83 -21.96 1.91
N GLU A 396 -9.15 -20.96 2.43
CA GLU A 396 -8.26 -21.07 3.59
C GLU A 396 -8.92 -20.47 4.82
N TYR A 397 -8.77 -21.15 5.95
CA TYR A 397 -9.17 -20.69 7.27
C TYR A 397 -7.96 -20.41 8.14
N THR A 398 -8.03 -19.33 8.90
CA THR A 398 -7.07 -19.04 9.97
C THR A 398 -7.79 -18.46 11.18
N VAL A 399 -7.18 -18.63 12.34
CA VAL A 399 -7.68 -18.12 13.61
C VAL A 399 -6.62 -17.23 14.24
N VAL A 400 -7.07 -16.14 14.86
CA VAL A 400 -6.24 -15.29 15.71
C VAL A 400 -6.81 -15.22 17.12
N ALA A 401 -5.94 -15.03 18.09
CA ALA A 401 -6.31 -14.71 19.47
C ALA A 401 -6.35 -13.18 19.65
N ILE A 402 -7.29 -12.68 20.45
CA ILE A 402 -7.42 -11.25 20.74
C ILE A 402 -6.95 -10.98 22.18
N LYS A 403 -5.99 -10.07 22.31
CA LYS A 403 -5.44 -9.61 23.59
C LYS A 403 -5.53 -8.09 23.65
N GLY A 404 -6.39 -7.59 24.54
CA GLY A 404 -6.70 -6.17 24.63
C GLY A 404 -7.31 -5.63 23.33
N GLN A 405 -6.57 -4.74 22.64
CA GLN A 405 -7.00 -4.12 21.38
C GLN A 405 -6.28 -4.67 20.15
N THR A 406 -5.47 -5.72 20.31
CA THR A 406 -4.64 -6.30 19.25
C THR A 406 -5.05 -7.75 18.97
N GLN A 407 -4.81 -8.20 17.73
CA GLN A 407 -4.92 -9.60 17.36
C GLN A 407 -3.52 -10.22 17.23
N SER A 408 -3.36 -11.48 17.62
CA SER A 408 -2.14 -12.27 17.35
C SER A 408 -1.86 -12.34 15.84
N PRO A 409 -0.64 -12.73 15.44
CA PRO A 409 -0.44 -13.22 14.09
C PRO A 409 -1.38 -14.40 13.77
N TYR A 410 -1.62 -14.62 12.49
CA TYR A 410 -2.44 -15.72 11.98
C TYR A 410 -1.87 -17.08 12.40
N SER A 411 -2.75 -18.00 12.79
CA SER A 411 -2.42 -19.43 12.87
C SER A 411 -1.90 -19.95 11.52
N GLU A 412 -1.25 -21.11 11.52
CA GLU A 412 -1.11 -21.88 10.28
C GLU A 412 -2.51 -22.10 9.68
N ALA A 413 -2.64 -21.84 8.38
CA ALA A 413 -3.92 -21.89 7.70
C ALA A 413 -4.29 -23.33 7.34
N VAL A 414 -5.57 -23.66 7.44
CA VAL A 414 -6.12 -24.95 7.00
C VAL A 414 -7.02 -24.77 5.79
N LEU A 415 -6.89 -25.67 4.82
CA LEU A 415 -7.67 -25.65 3.60
C LEU A 415 -9.00 -26.38 3.80
N SER A 416 -10.08 -25.79 3.31
CA SER A 416 -11.34 -26.52 3.16
C SER A 416 -11.17 -27.68 2.18
N PRO A 417 -11.99 -28.73 2.29
CA PRO A 417 -12.10 -29.75 1.26
C PRO A 417 -12.55 -29.11 -0.05
N LEU A 418 -12.20 -29.77 -1.15
CA LEU A 418 -12.66 -29.44 -2.49
C LEU A 418 -13.48 -30.62 -2.98
N GLY A 419 -14.74 -30.37 -3.33
CA GLY A 419 -15.63 -31.37 -3.90
C GLY A 419 -15.29 -31.71 -5.35
N PHE A 420 -15.84 -32.82 -5.83
CA PHE A 420 -15.76 -33.16 -7.25
C PHE A 420 -16.79 -32.35 -8.06
N THR A 421 -16.35 -31.71 -9.13
CA THR A 421 -17.24 -31.03 -10.07
C THR A 421 -17.93 -32.05 -10.98
N GLN A 422 -19.25 -31.95 -11.14
CA GLN A 422 -20.01 -32.90 -11.97
C GLN A 422 -19.79 -32.65 -13.46
N VAL A 423 -19.63 -33.73 -14.23
CA VAL A 423 -19.52 -33.71 -15.70
C VAL A 423 -20.62 -34.60 -16.31
N PRO A 424 -21.42 -34.14 -17.29
CA PRO A 424 -21.28 -32.87 -18.01
C PRO A 424 -21.60 -31.65 -17.15
N GLY A 425 -20.85 -30.57 -17.35
CA GLY A 425 -20.96 -29.38 -16.51
C GLY A 425 -19.89 -28.34 -16.78
N LYS A 426 -20.05 -27.17 -16.12
CA LYS A 426 -19.08 -26.07 -16.10
C LYS A 426 -18.16 -26.24 -14.90
N ILE A 427 -16.87 -25.98 -15.12
CA ILE A 427 -15.79 -26.03 -14.14
C ILE A 427 -15.19 -24.63 -14.07
N GLU A 428 -15.39 -23.97 -12.94
CA GLU A 428 -14.87 -22.61 -12.69
C GLU A 428 -13.36 -22.64 -12.39
N ALA A 429 -12.66 -21.52 -12.63
CA ALA A 429 -11.24 -21.38 -12.38
C ALA A 429 -10.87 -21.72 -10.92
N GLU A 430 -11.64 -21.23 -9.96
CA GLU A 430 -11.44 -21.40 -8.52
C GLU A 430 -11.74 -22.81 -8.00
N HIS A 431 -12.29 -23.71 -8.82
CA HIS A 431 -12.42 -25.14 -8.49
C HIS A 431 -11.11 -25.92 -8.69
N VAL A 432 -9.98 -25.21 -8.84
CA VAL A 432 -8.66 -25.81 -9.02
C VAL A 432 -8.18 -26.48 -7.72
N LYS A 433 -7.71 -27.72 -7.82
CA LYS A 433 -7.15 -28.50 -6.71
C LYS A 433 -5.66 -28.24 -6.49
N SER A 434 -4.92 -28.10 -7.58
CA SER A 434 -3.47 -27.84 -7.59
C SER A 434 -3.19 -26.85 -8.71
N LEU A 435 -2.40 -25.82 -8.41
CA LEU A 435 -2.12 -24.68 -9.28
C LEU A 435 -0.63 -24.36 -9.21
N THR A 436 0.01 -24.23 -10.37
CA THR A 436 1.40 -23.79 -10.52
C THR A 436 1.49 -22.86 -11.74
N GLY A 437 2.34 -21.83 -11.70
CA GLY A 437 2.53 -20.88 -12.80
C GLY A 437 1.33 -19.98 -13.11
N ALA A 438 0.38 -19.87 -12.18
CA ALA A 438 -0.76 -18.95 -12.26
C ALA A 438 -1.31 -18.67 -10.85
N SER A 439 -2.15 -17.64 -10.74
CA SER A 439 -2.88 -17.26 -9.54
C SER A 439 -4.36 -17.08 -9.83
N ILE A 440 -5.19 -17.18 -8.79
CA ILE A 440 -6.63 -16.93 -8.90
C ILE A 440 -6.89 -15.45 -8.64
N ALA A 441 -7.57 -14.78 -9.56
CA ALA A 441 -7.87 -13.35 -9.50
C ALA A 441 -9.35 -13.08 -9.76
N MET A 442 -9.85 -11.92 -9.31
CA MET A 442 -11.21 -11.49 -9.65
C MET A 442 -11.37 -11.34 -11.15
N SER A 443 -12.50 -11.79 -11.67
CA SER A 443 -12.81 -11.68 -13.10
C SER A 443 -13.43 -10.35 -13.46
N THR A 444 -12.99 -9.81 -14.59
CA THR A 444 -13.61 -8.62 -15.23
C THR A 444 -14.77 -9.01 -16.15
N ASP A 445 -15.09 -10.30 -16.27
CA ASP A 445 -16.14 -10.84 -17.11
C ASP A 445 -17.53 -10.61 -16.51
N GLY A 446 -18.00 -9.35 -16.41
CA GLY A 446 -19.40 -8.86 -16.24
C GLY A 446 -20.37 -9.49 -15.23
N ARG A 447 -19.98 -10.55 -14.52
CA ARG A 447 -20.77 -11.47 -13.68
C ARG A 447 -19.92 -12.03 -12.52
N GLY A 448 -18.78 -11.39 -12.23
CA GLY A 448 -17.55 -12.04 -11.78
C GLY A 448 -17.63 -13.02 -10.61
N ASP A 449 -17.14 -14.23 -10.86
CA ASP A 449 -16.63 -15.16 -9.83
C ASP A 449 -15.09 -15.02 -9.80
N PHE A 450 -14.31 -15.86 -10.50
CA PHE A 450 -12.83 -15.72 -10.56
C PHE A 450 -12.23 -16.11 -11.93
N ASN A 451 -10.92 -15.92 -12.12
CA ASN A 451 -10.14 -16.44 -13.25
C ASN A 451 -8.74 -16.86 -12.83
N LEU A 452 -8.10 -17.70 -13.64
CA LEU A 452 -6.67 -17.96 -13.59
C LEU A 452 -5.91 -16.93 -14.45
N SER A 453 -4.90 -16.30 -13.85
CA SER A 453 -4.07 -15.27 -14.48
C SER A 453 -2.68 -15.23 -13.85
N GLY A 454 -1.88 -14.24 -14.22
CA GLY A 454 -0.60 -13.83 -13.62
C GLY A 454 -0.26 -12.42 -14.09
N ARG A 455 0.93 -11.91 -13.77
CA ARG A 455 1.37 -10.54 -14.14
C ARG A 455 1.22 -10.26 -15.65
N ASN A 456 1.47 -11.28 -16.48
CA ASN A 456 1.30 -11.25 -17.95
C ASN A 456 0.34 -12.37 -18.43
N GLY A 457 -0.68 -12.67 -17.64
CA GLY A 457 -1.50 -13.88 -17.81
C GLY A 457 -0.85 -15.14 -17.26
N ILE A 458 -1.43 -16.29 -17.57
CA ILE A 458 -0.96 -17.63 -17.17
C ILE A 458 0.44 -17.89 -17.76
N GLU A 459 1.35 -18.47 -16.98
CA GLU A 459 2.70 -18.81 -17.44
C GLU A 459 2.70 -19.96 -18.46
N ALA A 460 3.74 -20.07 -19.28
CA ALA A 460 3.84 -21.16 -20.25
C ALA A 460 4.01 -22.52 -19.58
N SER A 461 4.66 -22.57 -18.41
CA SER A 461 4.85 -23.78 -17.59
C SER A 461 3.69 -24.06 -16.63
N ALA A 462 2.61 -23.30 -16.70
CA ALA A 462 1.53 -23.43 -15.73
C ALA A 462 0.79 -24.76 -15.84
N GLU A 463 0.53 -25.40 -14.70
CA GLU A 463 -0.27 -26.61 -14.59
C GLU A 463 -1.37 -26.42 -13.55
N PHE A 464 -2.60 -26.78 -13.91
CA PHE A 464 -3.76 -26.65 -13.03
C PHE A 464 -4.66 -27.88 -13.14
N SER A 465 -4.99 -28.48 -12.00
CA SER A 465 -5.68 -29.78 -11.92
C SER A 465 -7.04 -29.66 -11.23
N TYR A 466 -8.04 -30.39 -11.74
CA TYR A 466 -9.43 -30.37 -11.27
C TYR A 466 -9.94 -31.76 -10.93
N GLN A 467 -10.72 -31.85 -9.85
CA GLN A 467 -11.42 -33.06 -9.41
C GLN A 467 -12.77 -33.14 -10.10
N LEU A 468 -12.98 -34.14 -10.97
CA LEU A 468 -14.21 -34.31 -11.73
C LEU A 468 -14.92 -35.61 -11.37
N ASN A 469 -16.25 -35.57 -11.29
CA ASN A 469 -17.10 -36.76 -11.21
C ASN A 469 -17.89 -36.88 -12.51
N VAL A 470 -17.46 -37.78 -13.37
CA VAL A 470 -18.05 -38.00 -14.69
C VAL A 470 -19.23 -38.97 -14.55
N SER A 471 -20.42 -38.48 -14.88
CA SER A 471 -21.67 -39.24 -14.74
C SER A 471 -21.81 -40.40 -15.74
N LYS A 472 -21.13 -40.35 -16.89
CA LYS A 472 -21.20 -41.38 -17.93
C LYS A 472 -19.96 -41.37 -18.81
N ALA A 473 -19.40 -42.53 -19.16
CA ALA A 473 -18.27 -42.55 -20.09
C ALA A 473 -18.68 -42.03 -21.49
N GLY A 474 -17.83 -41.22 -22.12
CA GLY A 474 -18.13 -40.68 -23.46
C GLY A 474 -17.21 -39.55 -23.92
N TYR A 475 -17.46 -39.07 -25.13
CA TYR A 475 -16.84 -37.87 -25.68
C TYR A 475 -17.62 -36.63 -25.28
N TYR A 476 -16.94 -35.69 -24.64
CA TYR A 476 -17.45 -34.40 -24.21
C TYR A 476 -16.87 -33.29 -25.07
N GLN A 477 -17.69 -32.32 -25.47
CA GLN A 477 -17.24 -31.13 -26.16
C GLN A 477 -16.59 -30.17 -25.17
N LEU A 478 -15.29 -29.90 -25.34
CA LEU A 478 -14.59 -28.88 -24.57
C LEU A 478 -14.98 -27.48 -25.08
N SER A 479 -15.43 -26.62 -24.18
CA SER A 479 -15.57 -25.18 -24.39
C SER A 479 -14.89 -24.42 -23.25
N TYR A 480 -14.29 -23.28 -23.52
CA TYR A 480 -13.55 -22.51 -22.50
C TYR A 480 -13.73 -21.02 -22.69
N ARG A 481 -13.82 -20.30 -21.57
CA ARG A 481 -13.98 -18.85 -21.50
C ARG A 481 -12.64 -18.22 -21.16
N VAL A 482 -12.07 -17.50 -22.12
CA VAL A 482 -10.70 -17.00 -22.05
C VAL A 482 -10.60 -15.54 -22.46
N ALA A 483 -9.50 -14.90 -22.06
CA ALA A 483 -9.09 -13.59 -22.52
C ALA A 483 -7.63 -13.64 -22.95
N ALA A 484 -7.31 -13.14 -24.15
CA ALA A 484 -5.97 -13.11 -24.73
C ALA A 484 -5.82 -11.89 -25.65
N PRO A 485 -4.74 -11.10 -25.53
CA PRO A 485 -4.47 -9.96 -26.42
C PRO A 485 -4.00 -10.37 -27.82
N LYS A 486 -3.68 -11.64 -28.04
CA LYS A 486 -3.21 -12.19 -29.32
C LYS A 486 -3.52 -13.68 -29.42
N ASP A 487 -3.35 -14.25 -30.61
CA ASP A 487 -3.39 -15.71 -30.81
C ASP A 487 -2.22 -16.36 -30.04
N VAL A 488 -2.51 -17.45 -29.33
CA VAL A 488 -1.53 -18.22 -28.56
C VAL A 488 -1.75 -19.72 -28.69
N GLU A 489 -0.73 -20.52 -28.36
CA GLU A 489 -0.79 -21.99 -28.46
C GLU A 489 -1.83 -22.62 -27.51
N GLY A 490 -2.20 -21.90 -26.46
CA GLY A 490 -3.24 -22.28 -25.51
C GLY A 490 -2.77 -23.33 -24.51
N PHE A 491 -3.47 -24.46 -24.43
CA PHE A 491 -3.20 -25.49 -23.43
C PHE A 491 -3.44 -26.92 -23.94
N SER A 492 -2.99 -27.90 -23.18
CA SER A 492 -3.30 -29.32 -23.37
C SER A 492 -4.02 -29.90 -22.19
N VAL A 493 -4.94 -30.81 -22.47
CA VAL A 493 -5.76 -31.51 -21.50
C VAL A 493 -5.13 -32.87 -21.26
N TYR A 494 -4.93 -33.20 -19.99
CA TYR A 494 -4.38 -34.46 -19.51
C TYR A 494 -5.36 -35.16 -18.59
N LEU A 495 -5.41 -36.48 -18.69
CA LEU A 495 -6.08 -37.37 -17.76
C LEU A 495 -5.05 -38.37 -17.27
N ASP A 496 -4.80 -38.39 -15.96
CA ASP A 496 -3.78 -39.22 -15.32
C ASP A 496 -2.43 -39.16 -16.07
N ASP A 497 -1.93 -37.93 -16.28
CA ASP A 497 -0.69 -37.60 -16.99
C ASP A 497 -0.60 -38.00 -18.48
N LYS A 498 -1.70 -38.47 -19.08
CA LYS A 498 -1.77 -38.73 -20.53
C LYS A 498 -2.46 -37.60 -21.26
N PRO A 499 -1.86 -37.03 -22.32
CA PRO A 499 -2.49 -35.99 -23.11
C PRO A 499 -3.66 -36.58 -23.90
N ILE A 500 -4.85 -35.99 -23.76
CA ILE A 500 -6.08 -36.47 -24.41
C ILE A 500 -6.71 -35.45 -25.36
N ALA A 501 -6.38 -34.17 -25.24
CA ALA A 501 -6.84 -33.12 -26.16
C ALA A 501 -5.94 -31.88 -26.12
N LYS A 502 -6.10 -31.01 -27.12
CA LYS A 502 -5.45 -29.70 -27.19
C LYS A 502 -6.48 -28.60 -27.44
N ALA A 503 -6.19 -27.41 -26.95
CA ALA A 503 -6.99 -26.21 -27.16
C ALA A 503 -6.09 -25.04 -27.54
N THR A 504 -6.30 -24.46 -28.73
CA THR A 504 -5.62 -23.24 -29.18
C THR A 504 -6.48 -22.03 -28.86
N ILE A 505 -5.87 -20.95 -28.35
CA ILE A 505 -6.63 -19.75 -27.97
C ILE A 505 -6.43 -18.66 -29.02
N LYS A 506 -7.55 -18.19 -29.57
CA LYS A 506 -7.60 -17.05 -30.49
C LYS A 506 -7.67 -15.72 -29.73
N ASN A 507 -7.14 -14.68 -30.37
CA ASN A 507 -7.21 -13.31 -29.87
C ASN A 507 -8.64 -12.91 -29.51
N THR A 508 -8.83 -12.40 -28.31
CA THR A 508 -10.13 -11.95 -27.82
C THR A 508 -10.27 -10.43 -27.79
N GLY A 509 -9.19 -9.70 -28.08
CA GLY A 509 -9.12 -8.24 -28.06
C GLY A 509 -8.46 -7.64 -26.81
N GLY A 510 -7.92 -8.47 -25.90
CA GLY A 510 -7.18 -8.00 -24.72
C GLY A 510 -7.43 -8.82 -23.45
N TYR A 511 -6.73 -8.48 -22.36
CA TYR A 511 -6.81 -9.16 -21.07
C TYR A 511 -8.12 -9.00 -20.29
N HIS A 512 -9.02 -8.15 -20.78
CA HIS A 512 -10.33 -7.86 -20.20
C HIS A 512 -11.48 -8.12 -21.19
N GLN A 513 -11.16 -8.60 -22.38
CA GLN A 513 -12.13 -8.96 -23.41
C GLN A 513 -12.27 -10.47 -23.41
N TRP A 514 -13.39 -10.96 -22.88
CA TRP A 514 -13.61 -12.38 -22.66
C TRP A 514 -14.42 -12.98 -23.81
N GLN A 515 -13.97 -14.11 -24.35
CA GLN A 515 -14.65 -14.87 -25.40
C GLN A 515 -14.73 -16.36 -25.05
N THR A 516 -15.84 -17.00 -25.42
CA THR A 516 -15.98 -18.45 -25.32
C THR A 516 -15.50 -19.08 -26.62
N GLN A 517 -14.57 -20.02 -26.52
CA GLN A 517 -14.01 -20.74 -27.65
C GLN A 517 -14.22 -22.24 -27.46
N THR A 518 -14.22 -22.97 -28.56
CA THR A 518 -14.50 -24.42 -28.58
C THR A 518 -13.23 -25.17 -28.95
N GLY A 519 -12.92 -26.22 -28.17
CA GLY A 519 -11.75 -27.07 -28.37
C GLY A 519 -12.09 -28.41 -29.01
N GLU A 520 -11.12 -29.32 -28.97
CA GLU A 520 -11.32 -30.73 -29.37
C GLU A 520 -12.30 -31.45 -28.43
N LYS A 521 -12.93 -32.53 -28.91
CA LYS A 521 -13.70 -33.42 -28.03
C LYS A 521 -12.75 -34.23 -27.16
N VAL A 522 -13.14 -34.42 -25.90
CA VAL A 522 -12.36 -35.10 -24.88
C VAL A 522 -13.10 -36.38 -24.47
N TYR A 523 -12.45 -37.55 -24.59
CA TYR A 523 -13.02 -38.78 -24.05
C TYR A 523 -12.73 -38.87 -22.56
N LEU A 524 -13.76 -39.08 -21.74
CA LEU A 524 -13.62 -39.30 -20.30
C LEU A 524 -14.29 -40.61 -19.88
N PRO A 525 -13.63 -41.44 -19.05
CA PRO A 525 -14.26 -42.58 -18.41
C PRO A 525 -15.28 -42.10 -17.35
N GLU A 526 -16.24 -42.97 -17.02
CA GLU A 526 -17.17 -42.73 -15.91
C GLU A 526 -16.44 -42.80 -14.58
N GLY A 527 -16.84 -41.95 -13.62
CA GLY A 527 -16.35 -41.96 -12.26
C GLY A 527 -15.51 -40.74 -11.88
N LYS A 528 -14.81 -40.87 -10.75
CA LYS A 528 -13.99 -39.81 -10.15
C LYS A 528 -12.61 -39.79 -10.80
N LEU A 529 -12.21 -38.65 -11.35
CA LEU A 529 -10.96 -38.50 -12.07
C LEU A 529 -10.30 -37.14 -11.84
N MET A 530 -9.00 -37.07 -12.14
CA MET A 530 -8.21 -35.84 -12.12
C MET A 530 -7.94 -35.40 -13.56
N LEU A 531 -8.42 -34.20 -13.89
CA LEU A 531 -8.14 -33.57 -15.18
C LEU A 531 -7.12 -32.46 -14.99
N THR A 532 -6.03 -32.49 -15.74
CA THR A 532 -4.98 -31.47 -15.67
C THR A 532 -4.92 -30.68 -16.97
N LEU A 533 -4.92 -29.36 -16.86
CA LEU A 533 -4.69 -28.45 -17.96
C LEU A 533 -3.25 -27.94 -17.83
N LYS A 534 -2.45 -28.13 -18.89
CA LYS A 534 -1.07 -27.64 -18.97
C LYS A 534 -0.99 -26.55 -20.02
N SER A 535 -0.58 -25.36 -19.60
CA SER A 535 -0.33 -24.23 -20.50
C SER A 535 0.78 -24.58 -21.49
N LYS A 536 0.75 -23.92 -22.66
CA LYS A 536 1.81 -24.01 -23.68
C LYS A 536 2.44 -22.67 -23.99
N SER A 537 1.84 -21.59 -23.52
CA SER A 537 2.17 -20.23 -23.92
C SER A 537 1.72 -19.25 -22.85
N THR A 538 2.35 -18.08 -22.81
CA THR A 538 1.91 -16.96 -21.96
C THR A 538 0.84 -16.12 -22.64
N ASN A 539 0.40 -15.03 -21.99
CA ASN A 539 -0.54 -14.03 -22.52
C ASN A 539 -1.98 -14.54 -22.71
N TRP A 540 -2.50 -15.32 -21.78
CA TRP A 540 -3.92 -15.67 -21.75
C TRP A 540 -4.41 -15.85 -20.32
N LYS A 541 -5.73 -15.79 -20.14
CA LYS A 541 -6.42 -16.01 -18.86
C LYS A 541 -7.56 -17.01 -19.06
N LEU A 542 -7.91 -17.75 -18.02
CA LEU A 542 -9.01 -18.72 -18.04
C LEU A 542 -10.04 -18.39 -16.97
N ASN A 543 -11.30 -18.17 -17.35
CA ASN A 543 -12.39 -17.97 -16.40
C ASN A 543 -13.03 -19.32 -16.01
N TRP A 544 -13.45 -20.09 -17.00
CA TRP A 544 -13.99 -21.44 -16.80
C TRP A 544 -13.78 -22.29 -18.04
N PHE A 545 -13.92 -23.60 -17.87
CA PHE A 545 -14.09 -24.53 -18.98
C PHE A 545 -15.30 -25.43 -18.73
N GLN A 546 -15.83 -26.00 -19.80
CA GLN A 546 -17.06 -26.77 -19.79
C GLN A 546 -16.87 -28.02 -20.63
N LEU A 547 -17.41 -29.13 -20.13
CA LEU A 547 -17.41 -30.44 -20.79
C LEU A 547 -18.88 -30.87 -20.92
N MET A 548 -19.42 -30.87 -22.15
CA MET A 548 -20.83 -31.18 -22.44
C MET A 548 -21.02 -32.35 -23.40
#